data_AF-A0A2N7ATV4-F1
#
_entry.id   AF-A0A2N7ATV4-F1
#
_cell.length_a   1.000
_cell.length_b   1.000
_cell.length_c   1.000
_cell.angle_alpha   90.00
_cell.angle_beta   90.00
_cell.angle_gamma   90.00
#
_symmetry.space_group_name_H-M   'P 1'
#
loop_
_entity.id
_entity.type
_entity.pdbx_description
1 polymer ?
#
loop_
_entity_poly.entity_id
_entity_poly.type
_entity_poly.pdbx_seq_one_letter_code
_entity_poly.pdbx_strand_id
1 'polypeptide(L)'
;MKKRKAFTLIEMVIVLFIISLLLLIMIPNLAIQKDHADKKSQEAFKTTLVTQAGLYDENNGDGKTITIDVLKREKYITEAQYKRAEKLKINKDTDLLVLLNDSK
;
A
#
# COMPACT_ATOMS: atom_id res chain seq x y z
N MET A 1 -3.84 -53.32 -30.74
CA MET A 1 -3.89 -51.89 -30.34
C MET A 1 -2.49 -51.37 -30.05
N LYS A 2 -1.95 -50.43 -30.85
CA LYS A 2 -0.62 -49.83 -30.61
C LYS A 2 -0.75 -48.72 -29.56
N LYS A 3 -0.12 -48.91 -28.39
CA LYS A 3 -0.02 -47.87 -27.36
C LYS A 3 0.90 -46.75 -27.84
N ARG A 4 0.38 -45.53 -28.01
CA ARG A 4 1.19 -44.33 -28.24
C ARG A 4 1.85 -43.95 -26.91
N LYS A 5 3.18 -43.90 -26.85
CA LYS A 5 3.92 -43.35 -25.70
C LYS A 5 3.91 -41.82 -25.80
N ALA A 6 2.80 -41.19 -25.39
CA ALA A 6 2.66 -39.72 -25.31
C ALA A 6 2.95 -39.23 -23.87
N PHE A 7 4.08 -39.68 -23.32
CA PHE A 7 4.57 -39.24 -22.01
C PHE A 7 6.09 -39.39 -22.03
N THR A 8 6.71 -38.62 -22.92
CA THR A 8 8.17 -38.62 -23.07
C THR A 8 8.79 -37.45 -22.31
N LEU A 9 10.06 -37.55 -21.94
CA LEU A 9 10.76 -36.46 -21.26
C LEU A 9 10.75 -35.16 -22.08
N ILE A 10 10.84 -35.26 -23.41
CA ILE A 10 10.82 -34.09 -24.31
C ILE A 10 9.50 -33.32 -24.22
N GLU A 11 8.39 -34.02 -24.01
CA GLU A 11 7.06 -33.42 -23.85
C GLU A 11 6.98 -32.59 -22.56
N MET A 12 7.51 -33.13 -21.45
CA MET A 12 7.61 -32.40 -20.18
C MET A 12 8.55 -31.20 -20.28
N VAL A 13 9.66 -31.30 -21.03
CA VAL A 13 10.60 -30.20 -21.23
C VAL A 13 9.96 -29.06 -22.02
N ILE A 14 9.22 -29.35 -23.10
CA ILE A 14 8.53 -28.33 -23.89
C ILE A 14 7.44 -27.62 -23.05
N VAL A 15 6.72 -28.37 -22.21
CA VAL A 15 5.72 -27.79 -21.31
C VAL A 15 6.37 -26.85 -20.30
N LEU A 16 7.45 -27.28 -19.65
CA LEU A 16 8.20 -26.42 -18.72
C LEU A 16 8.80 -25.20 -19.41
N PHE A 17 9.26 -25.34 -20.65
CA PHE A 17 9.74 -24.23 -21.46
C PHE A 17 8.64 -23.19 -21.70
N ILE A 18 7.44 -23.62 -22.12
CA ILE A 18 6.30 -22.72 -22.32
C ILE A 18 5.89 -22.05 -21.00
N ILE A 19 5.79 -22.80 -19.90
CA ILE A 19 5.47 -22.23 -18.58
C ILE A 19 6.52 -21.19 -18.16
N SER A 20 7.80 -21.44 -18.44
CA SER A 20 8.87 -20.48 -18.12
C SER A 20 8.73 -19.16 -18.90
N LEU A 21 8.32 -19.22 -20.17
CA LEU A 21 8.03 -18.02 -20.97
C LEU A 21 6.82 -17.26 -20.43
N LEU A 22 5.77 -17.97 -20.02
CA LEU A 22 4.60 -17.35 -19.38
C LEU A 22 4.96 -16.68 -18.06
N LEU A 23 5.78 -17.33 -17.22
CA LEU A 23 6.26 -16.75 -15.96
C LEU A 23 7.13 -15.51 -16.20
N LEU A 24 8.00 -15.53 -17.22
CA LEU A 24 8.84 -14.39 -17.57
C LEU A 24 8.02 -13.15 -17.94
N ILE A 25 6.89 -13.32 -18.63
CA ILE A 25 5.98 -12.23 -18.98
C ILE A 25 5.11 -11.82 -17.78
N MET A 26 4.68 -12.78 -16.96
CA MET A 26 3.77 -12.55 -15.84
C MET A 26 4.44 -11.84 -14.65
N ILE A 27 5.64 -12.26 -14.25
CA ILE A 27 6.36 -11.70 -13.08
C ILE A 27 6.54 -10.18 -13.13
N PRO A 28 7.02 -9.54 -14.22
CA PRO A 28 7.18 -8.09 -14.26
C PRO A 28 5.84 -7.38 -14.14
N ASN A 29 4.78 -7.92 -14.75
CA ASN A 29 3.44 -7.36 -14.67
C ASN A 29 2.84 -7.49 -13.25
N LEU A 30 3.12 -8.57 -12.52
CA LEU A 30 2.71 -8.75 -11.13
C LEU A 30 3.46 -7.80 -10.18
N ALA A 31 4.76 -7.61 -10.39
CA ALA A 31 5.58 -6.71 -9.57
C ALA A 31 5.08 -5.26 -9.66
N ILE A 32 4.75 -4.80 -10.87
CA ILE A 32 4.18 -3.46 -11.10
C ILE A 32 2.82 -3.31 -10.43
N GLN A 33 1.92 -4.29 -10.58
CA GLN A 33 0.60 -4.27 -9.93
C GLN A 33 0.70 -4.24 -8.40
N LYS A 34 1.66 -4.97 -7.81
CA LYS A 34 1.94 -4.91 -6.38
C LYS A 34 2.37 -3.50 -5.96
N ASP A 35 3.29 -2.86 -6.69
CA ASP A 35 3.75 -1.51 -6.39
C ASP A 35 2.61 -0.48 -6.49
N HIS A 36 1.75 -0.58 -7.52
CA HIS A 36 0.55 0.26 -7.63
C HIS A 36 -0.42 0.05 -6.46
N ALA A 37 -0.66 -1.19 -6.05
CA ALA A 37 -1.50 -1.49 -4.89
C ALA A 37 -0.91 -0.93 -3.59
N ASP A 38 0.40 -1.06 -3.39
CA ASP A 38 1.11 -0.52 -2.22
C ASP A 38 1.02 1.02 -2.19
N LYS A 39 1.22 1.70 -3.33
CA LYS A 39 1.04 3.15 -3.46
C LYS A 39 -0.39 3.58 -3.15
N LYS A 40 -1.40 2.90 -3.70
CA LYS A 40 -2.81 3.23 -3.42
C LYS A 40 -3.17 3.01 -1.95
N SER A 41 -2.61 1.96 -1.33
CA SER A 41 -2.77 1.71 0.11
C SER A 41 -2.14 2.83 0.96
N GLN A 42 -0.99 3.36 0.56
CA GLN A 42 -0.35 4.48 1.25
C GLN A 42 -1.14 5.78 1.10
N GLU A 43 -1.68 6.05 -0.10
CA GLU A 43 -2.53 7.21 -0.36
C GLU A 43 -3.80 7.17 0.51
N ALA A 44 -4.54 6.05 0.49
CA ALA A 44 -5.74 5.88 1.31
C ALA A 44 -5.44 6.00 2.82
N PHE A 45 -4.27 5.51 3.25
CA PHE A 45 -3.82 5.66 4.62
C PHE A 45 -3.57 7.13 4.99
N LYS A 46 -2.92 7.91 4.12
CA LYS A 46 -2.77 9.37 4.31
C LYS A 46 -4.12 10.06 4.40
N THR A 47 -5.06 9.75 3.50
CA THR A 47 -6.43 10.30 3.54
C THR A 47 -7.11 10.00 4.88
N THR A 48 -6.95 8.79 5.42
CA THR A 48 -7.52 8.43 6.72
C THR A 48 -6.91 9.27 7.85
N LEU A 49 -5.59 9.45 7.89
CA LEU A 49 -4.92 10.30 8.88
C LEU A 49 -5.40 11.75 8.79
N VAL A 50 -5.58 12.23 7.58
CA VAL A 50 -6.08 13.56 7.27
C VAL A 50 -7.54 13.73 7.75
N THR A 51 -8.41 12.74 7.54
CA THR A 51 -9.76 12.73 8.12
C THR A 51 -9.72 12.78 9.65
N GLN A 52 -8.83 11.99 10.28
CA GLN A 52 -8.67 12.02 11.74
C GLN A 52 -8.15 13.38 12.23
N ALA A 53 -7.29 14.05 11.47
CA ALA A 53 -6.85 15.41 11.75
C ALA A 53 -8.01 16.42 11.67
N GLY A 54 -8.84 16.34 10.63
CA GLY A 54 -10.03 17.20 10.51
C GLY A 54 -11.02 17.00 11.66
N LEU A 55 -11.29 15.75 12.05
CA LEU A 55 -12.15 15.44 13.20
C LEU A 55 -11.58 15.95 14.53
N TYR A 56 -10.26 16.00 14.67
CA TYR A 56 -9.61 16.60 15.83
C TYR A 56 -9.75 18.12 15.82
N ASP A 57 -9.53 18.76 14.67
CA ASP A 57 -9.66 20.22 14.51
C ASP A 57 -11.08 20.72 14.81
N GLU A 58 -12.10 20.03 14.28
CA GLU A 58 -13.51 20.35 14.51
C GLU A 58 -13.88 20.30 16.01
N ASN A 59 -13.30 19.37 16.76
CA ASN A 59 -13.62 19.16 18.17
C ASN A 59 -12.84 20.09 19.11
N ASN A 60 -11.62 20.48 18.72
CA ASN A 60 -10.69 21.12 19.64
C ASN A 60 -10.40 22.59 19.27
N GLY A 61 -10.55 23.00 18.00
CA GLY A 61 -10.64 24.40 17.57
C GLY A 61 -9.49 25.32 18.00
N ASP A 62 -8.31 24.80 18.28
CA ASP A 62 -7.22 25.55 18.90
C ASP A 62 -6.33 26.34 17.91
N GLY A 63 -6.46 26.12 16.60
CA GLY A 63 -5.50 26.64 15.61
C GLY A 63 -4.06 26.13 15.80
N LYS A 64 -3.89 24.99 16.47
CA LYS A 64 -2.60 24.33 16.69
C LYS A 64 -2.30 23.38 15.54
N THR A 65 -1.02 23.30 15.14
CA THR A 65 -0.54 22.32 14.17
C THR A 65 -0.92 20.91 14.58
N ILE A 66 -1.64 20.19 13.71
CA ILE A 66 -2.11 18.84 13.99
C ILE A 66 -1.07 17.84 13.49
N THR A 67 -0.36 17.25 14.44
CA THR A 67 0.67 16.25 14.18
C THR A 67 0.18 14.84 14.50
N ILE A 68 0.90 13.84 13.96
CA ILE A 68 0.61 12.42 14.22
C ILE A 68 0.74 12.08 15.71
N ASP A 69 1.63 12.75 16.43
CA ASP A 69 1.80 12.58 17.88
C ASP A 69 0.61 13.12 18.69
N VAL A 70 0.02 14.24 18.25
CA VAL A 70 -1.23 14.76 18.83
C VAL A 70 -2.35 13.74 18.60
N LEU A 71 -2.53 13.26 17.37
CA LEU A 71 -3.58 12.27 17.07
C LEU A 71 -3.42 10.97 17.87
N LYS A 72 -2.18 10.55 18.16
CA LYS A 72 -1.91 9.39 19.01
C LYS A 72 -2.32 9.65 20.46
N ARG A 73 -1.84 10.76 21.03
CA ARG A 73 -2.08 11.13 22.43
C ARG A 73 -3.58 11.30 22.71
N GLU A 74 -4.28 11.93 21.78
CA GLU A 74 -5.72 12.20 21.85
C GLU A 74 -6.57 11.00 21.37
N LYS A 75 -5.93 9.85 21.06
CA LYS A 75 -6.54 8.57 20.68
C LYS A 75 -7.37 8.55 19.39
N TYR A 76 -7.11 9.48 18.47
CA TYR A 76 -7.70 9.50 17.12
C TYR A 76 -7.08 8.46 16.18
N ILE A 77 -5.88 7.96 16.50
CA ILE A 77 -5.22 6.88 15.76
C ILE A 77 -4.70 5.79 16.71
N THR A 78 -4.62 4.57 16.18
CA THR A 78 -4.09 3.41 16.92
C THR A 78 -2.56 3.35 16.91
N GLU A 79 -1.96 2.60 17.83
CA GLU A 79 -0.51 2.30 17.83
C GLU A 79 -0.02 1.70 16.51
N ALA A 80 -0.83 0.86 15.87
CA ALA A 80 -0.49 0.24 14.60
C ALA A 80 -0.41 1.29 13.47
N GLN A 81 -1.35 2.24 13.45
CA GLN A 81 -1.36 3.35 12.49
C GLN A 81 -0.20 4.32 12.78
N TYR A 82 0.09 4.63 14.04
CA TYR A 82 1.25 5.44 14.43
C TYR A 82 2.56 4.83 13.92
N LYS A 83 2.82 3.56 14.22
CA LYS A 83 4.02 2.85 13.75
C LYS A 83 4.09 2.76 12.22
N ARG A 84 2.94 2.62 11.55
CA ARG A 84 2.86 2.62 10.08
C ARG A 84 3.23 3.99 9.52
N ALA A 85 2.76 5.08 10.13
CA ALA A 85 3.13 6.42 9.72
C ALA A 85 4.62 6.71 9.92
N GLU A 86 5.21 6.24 11.03
CA GLU A 86 6.66 6.33 11.26
C GLU A 86 7.47 5.58 10.18
N LYS A 87 7.04 4.37 9.82
CA LYS A 87 7.68 3.59 8.74
C LYS A 87 7.61 4.28 7.38
N LEU A 88 6.51 4.98 7.12
CA LEU A 88 6.32 5.75 5.88
C LEU A 88 7.01 7.12 5.92
N LYS A 89 7.74 7.44 6.99
CA LYS A 89 8.38 8.74 7.21
C LYS A 89 7.43 9.91 6.97
N ILE A 90 6.15 9.75 7.31
CA ILE A 90 5.21 10.86 7.29
C ILE A 90 5.71 11.80 8.39
N ASN A 91 6.25 12.94 7.97
CA ASN A 91 7.00 13.82 8.85
C ASN A 91 6.12 14.22 10.05
N LYS A 92 6.65 14.00 11.26
CA LYS A 92 5.92 14.19 12.52
C LYS A 92 5.51 15.65 12.71
N ASP A 93 6.24 16.57 12.11
CA ASP A 93 5.99 18.01 12.18
C ASP A 93 5.14 18.53 11.00
N THR A 94 4.73 17.65 10.08
CA THR A 94 3.82 18.04 8.99
C THR A 94 2.44 18.27 9.56
N ASP A 95 1.96 19.50 9.37
CA ASP A 95 0.55 19.81 9.60
C ASP A 95 -0.31 18.97 8.65
N LEU A 96 -1.03 18.01 9.22
CA LEU A 96 -1.87 17.10 8.45
C LEU A 96 -3.05 17.84 7.79
N LEU A 97 -3.40 19.04 8.27
CA LEU A 97 -4.42 19.88 7.63
C LEU A 97 -3.93 20.53 6.32
N VAL A 98 -2.62 20.73 6.14
CA VAL A 98 -2.08 21.24 4.85
C VAL A 98 -2.35 20.24 3.72
N LEU A 99 -2.37 18.93 4.05
CA LEU A 99 -2.71 17.87 3.10
C LEU A 99 -4.20 17.83 2.70
N LEU A 100 -5.11 18.43 3.50
CA LEU A 100 -6.50 18.66 3.09
C LEU A 100 -6.59 19.73 2.01
N ASN A 101 -5.77 20.77 2.13
CA ASN A 101 -5.86 21.95 1.28
C ASN A 101 -5.22 21.72 -0.10
N ASP A 102 -4.24 20.82 -0.19
CA ASP A 102 -3.64 20.36 -1.47
C ASP A 102 -4.53 19.38 -2.27
N SER A 103 -5.68 18.95 -1.73
CA SER A 103 -6.64 18.07 -2.44
C SER A 103 -7.83 18.81 -3.06
N LYS A 104 -7.83 20.15 -3.08
CA LYS A 104 -8.86 20.97 -3.73
C LYS A 104 -8.40 21.57 -5.06
#